data_AF-A0A955MFB6-F1
#
_entry.id   AF-A0A955MFB6-F1
#
_cell.length_a   1.000
_cell.length_b   1.000
_cell.length_c   1.000
_cell.angle_alpha   90.00
_cell.angle_beta   90.00
_cell.angle_gamma   90.00
#
_symmetry.space_group_name_H-M   'P 1'
#
loop_
_entity.id
_entity.type
_entity.pdbx_description
1 polymer ?
#
loop_
_entity_poly.entity_id
_entity_poly.type
_entity_poly.pdbx_seq_one_letter_code
_entity_poly.pdbx_strand_id
1 'polypeptide(L)' 'MNINELKELLKDKRVIEEINKHLWIESQKAGYSIGIERATDEWLRLYAEEWMKYHQLEEYERMMNKKAKKKKK' A
#
# COMPACT_ATOMS: atom_id res chain seq x y z
N MET A 1 -2.10 1.82 -8.27
CA MET A 1 -3.28 0.92 -8.32
C MET A 1 -4.57 1.71 -8.03
N ASN A 2 -5.78 1.13 -8.10
CA ASN A 2 -6.99 1.83 -7.65
C ASN A 2 -7.00 1.84 -6.11
N ILE A 3 -7.33 2.97 -5.49
CA ILE A 3 -7.26 3.11 -4.04
C ILE A 3 -8.20 2.13 -3.32
N ASN A 4 -9.29 1.74 -3.98
CA ASN A 4 -10.22 0.74 -3.45
C ASN A 4 -9.61 -0.68 -3.43
N GLU A 5 -8.79 -1.05 -4.41
CA GLU A 5 -8.08 -2.34 -4.41
C GLU A 5 -7.00 -2.36 -3.32
N LEU A 6 -6.33 -1.23 -3.11
CA LEU A 6 -5.33 -1.06 -2.06
C LEU A 6 -5.93 -1.08 -0.65
N LYS A 7 -7.15 -0.59 -0.48
CA LYS A 7 -7.88 -0.66 0.80
C LYS A 7 -8.15 -2.09 1.26
N GLU A 8 -8.23 -3.06 0.34
CA GLU A 8 -8.38 -4.46 0.71
C GLU A 8 -7.15 -4.98 1.46
N LEU A 9 -5.96 -4.42 1.21
CA LEU A 9 -4.73 -4.76 1.94
C LEU A 9 -4.80 -4.37 3.41
N LEU A 10 -5.59 -3.35 3.78
CA LEU A 10 -5.79 -2.94 5.17
C LEU A 10 -6.49 -4.02 6.02
N LYS A 11 -7.08 -5.05 5.39
CA LYS A 11 -7.63 -6.21 6.09
C LYS A 11 -6.54 -7.13 6.64
N ASP A 12 -5.34 -7.09 6.06
CA ASP A 12 -4.20 -7.87 6.55
C ASP A 12 -3.51 -7.11 7.69
N LYS A 13 -3.36 -7.77 8.84
CA LYS A 13 -2.70 -7.18 10.01
C LYS A 13 -1.26 -6.79 9.73
N ARG A 14 -0.58 -7.53 8.84
CA ARG A 14 0.82 -7.25 8.46
C ARG A 14 0.96 -5.89 7.77
N VAL A 15 -0.02 -5.53 6.95
CA VAL A 15 -0.08 -4.23 6.27
C VAL A 15 -0.30 -3.10 7.26
N ILE A 16 -1.20 -3.31 8.24
CA ILE A 16 -1.44 -2.34 9.31
C ILE A 16 -0.18 -2.13 10.16
N GLU A 17 0.59 -3.18 10.46
CA GLU A 17 1.87 -3.04 11.15
C GLU A 17 2.88 -2.21 10.35
N GLU A 18 2.99 -2.41 9.04
CA GLU A 18 3.87 -1.61 8.19
C GLU A 18 3.43 -0.14 8.12
N ILE A 19 2.13 0.13 8.04
CA ILE A 19 1.59 1.50 8.09
C ILE A 19 1.89 2.15 9.44
N ASN A 20 1.76 1.43 10.56
CA ASN A 20 2.08 1.97 11.88
C ASN A 20 3.58 2.26 12.03
N LYS A 21 4.45 1.40 11.48
CA LYS A 21 5.89 1.68 11.42
C LYS A 21 6.20 2.92 10.59
N HIS A 22 5.58 3.05 9.41
CA HIS A 22 5.74 4.23 8.55
C HIS A 22 5.26 5.51 9.25
N LEU A 23 4.08 5.45 9.86
CA LEU A 23 3.53 6.55 10.67
C LEU A 23 4.50 6.96 11.77
N TRP A 24 5.08 5.99 12.49
CA TRP A 24 6.01 6.27 13.56
C TRP A 24 7.28 6.95 13.03
N ILE A 25 7.92 6.39 12.00
CA ILE A 25 9.15 6.95 11.40
C ILE A 25 8.90 8.37 10.88
N GLU A 26 7.82 8.60 10.16
CA GLU A 26 7.51 9.92 9.60
C GLU A 26 7.12 10.91 10.71
N SER A 27 6.45 10.47 11.77
CA SER A 27 6.17 11.35 12.92
C SER A 27 7.46 11.73 13.66
N GLN A 28 8.41 10.80 13.80
CA GLN A 28 9.73 11.09 14.36
C GLN A 28 10.49 12.10 13.50
N LYS A 29 10.47 11.92 12.18
CA LYS A 29 11.16 12.77 11.22
C LYS A 29 10.54 14.17 11.12
N ALA A 30 9.22 14.26 11.17
CA ALA A 30 8.49 15.52 11.10
C ALA A 30 8.56 16.32 12.42
N GLY A 31 8.85 15.65 13.55
CA GLY A 31 8.79 16.25 14.89
C GLY A 31 7.37 16.50 15.39
N TYR A 32 6.35 16.00 14.68
CA TYR A 32 4.94 16.06 15.06
C TYR A 32 4.19 14.86 14.48
N SER A 33 3.05 14.51 15.07
CA SER A 33 2.20 13.42 14.58
C SER A 33 1.58 13.78 13.24
N ILE A 34 1.98 13.09 12.16
CA ILE A 34 1.46 13.34 10.80
C ILE A 34 0.02 12.83 10.59
N GLY A 35 -0.47 11.98 11.50
CA GLY A 35 -1.80 11.38 11.47
C GLY A 35 -1.86 10.07 10.68
N ILE A 36 -2.67 9.13 11.17
CA ILE A 36 -2.79 7.77 10.59
C ILE A 36 -3.35 7.80 9.16
N GLU A 37 -4.28 8.71 8.86
CA GLU A 37 -4.91 8.81 7.54
C GLU A 37 -3.89 9.18 6.46
N ARG A 38 -3.02 10.17 6.75
CA ARG A 38 -1.97 10.61 5.84
C ARG A 38 -0.89 9.55 5.67
N ALA A 39 -0.44 8.94 6.77
CA ALA A 39 0.51 7.84 6.70
C ALA A 39 -0.04 6.64 5.91
N THR A 40 -1.34 6.34 6.05
CA THR A 40 -2.01 5.28 5.31
C THR A 40 -2.08 5.59 3.82
N ASP A 41 -2.54 6.78 3.42
CA ASP A 41 -2.61 7.16 1.99
C ASP A 41 -1.23 7.09 1.32
N GLU A 42 -0.22 7.64 1.99
CA GLU A 42 1.14 7.67 1.50
C GLU A 42 1.73 6.25 1.42
N TRP A 43 1.52 5.43 2.44
CA TRP A 43 2.00 4.05 2.44
C TRP A 43 1.32 3.21 1.35
N LEU A 44 0.01 3.36 1.18
CA LEU A 44 -0.73 2.69 0.12
C LEU A 44 -0.27 3.11 -1.29
N ARG A 45 0.17 4.35 -1.47
CA ARG A 45 0.69 4.83 -2.75
C ARG A 45 2.11 4.38 -3.05
N LEU A 46 2.99 4.39 -2.04
CA LEU A 46 4.42 4.18 -2.24
C LEU A 46 4.84 2.73 -2.00
N TYR A 47 4.33 2.11 -0.93
CA TYR A 47 4.83 0.82 -0.45
C TYR A 47 3.91 -0.35 -0.75
N ALA A 48 2.60 -0.13 -0.95
CA ALA A 48 1.70 -1.25 -1.20
C ALA A 48 2.02 -2.04 -2.48
N GLU A 49 2.51 -1.39 -3.54
CA GLU A 49 2.89 -2.10 -4.76
C GLU A 49 4.08 -3.03 -4.53
N GLU A 50 5.09 -2.57 -3.78
CA GLU A 50 6.24 -3.40 -3.40
C GLU A 50 5.82 -4.51 -2.43
N TRP A 51 5.02 -4.19 -1.42
CA TRP A 51 4.54 -5.17 -0.45
C TRP A 51 3.78 -6.31 -1.13
N MET A 52 2.88 -6.00 -2.07
CA MET A 52 2.18 -7.02 -2.86
C MET A 52 3.15 -7.82 -3.73
N LYS A 53 4.15 -7.18 -4.33
CA LYS A 53 5.15 -7.91 -5.13
C LYS A 53 5.95 -8.92 -4.30
N TYR A 54 6.28 -8.59 -3.05
CA TYR A 54 7.04 -9.49 -2.17
C TYR A 54 6.18 -10.56 -1.49
N HIS A 55 4.97 -10.21 -1.03
CA HIS A 55 4.14 -11.10 -0.24
C HIS A 55 3.02 -11.80 -1.03
N GLN A 56 2.61 -11.24 -2.15
CA GLN A 56 1.48 -11.71 -2.97
C GLN A 56 1.82 -11.64 -4.47
N LEU A 57 2.98 -12.18 -4.85
CA LEU A 57 3.50 -12.09 -6.22
C LEU A 57 2.48 -12.57 -7.27
N GLU A 58 1.82 -13.71 -7.06
CA GLU A 58 0.81 -14.23 -8.00
C GLU A 58 -0.38 -13.29 -8.19
N GLU A 59 -0.91 -12.71 -7.11
CA GLU A 59 -2.01 -11.73 -7.19
C GLU A 59 -1.54 -10.43 -7.85
N TYR A 60 -0.32 -9.97 -7.54
CA TYR A 60 0.29 -8.82 -8.19
C TYR A 60 0.44 -9.02 -9.70
N GLU A 61 0.99 -10.16 -10.13
CA GLU A 61 1.14 -10.52 -11.55
C GLU A 61 -0.22 -10.62 -12.24
N ARG A 62 -1.21 -11.25 -11.59
CA ARG A 62 -2.58 -11.35 -12.11
C ARG A 62 -3.21 -9.96 -12.29
N MET A 63 -3.04 -9.06 -11.34
CA MET A 63 -3.54 -7.68 -11.40
C MET A 63 -2.83 -6.87 -12.50
N MET A 64 -1.51 -6.99 -12.61
CA MET A 64 -0.73 -6.32 -13.66
C MET A 64 -1.11 -6.81 -15.05
N ASN A 65 -1.34 -8.12 -15.20
CA ASN A 65 -1.82 -8.70 -16.45
C ASN A 65 -3.24 -8.22 -16.81
N LYS A 66 -4.17 -8.14 -15.83
CA LYS A 66 -5.50 -7.51 -16.04
C LYS A 66 -5.37 -6.07 -16.51
N LYS A 67 -4.48 -5.27 -15.91
CA LYS A 67 -4.24 -3.86 -16.27
C LYS A 67 -3.72 -3.74 -17.71
N ALA A 68 -2.77 -4.58 -18.09
CA ALA A 68 -2.23 -4.64 -19.45
C ALA A 68 -3.32 -4.98 -20.49
N LYS A 69 -4.20 -5.93 -20.18
CA LYS A 69 -5.34 -6.29 -21.04
C LYS A 69 -6.36 -5.15 -21.17
N LYS A 70 -6.64 -4.43 -20.07
CA LYS A 70 -7.57 -3.29 -20.05
C LYS A 70 -7.05 -2.08 -20.85
N LYS A 71 -5.73 -1.91 -20.95
CA LYS A 71 -5.09 -0.84 -21.74
C LYS A 71 -5.03 -1.15 -23.25
N LYS A 72 -5.16 -2.44 -23.63
CA LYS A 72 -5.19 -2.90 -25.03
C LYS A 72 -6.59 -2.94 -25.65
N LYS A 73 -7.64 -2.67 -24.87
CA LYS A 73 -9.04 -2.66 -25.31
C LYS A 73 -9.56 -1.24 -25.30
#